data_AF-A0AAW2W061-F1
#
_entry.id   AF-A0AAW2W061-F1
#
_cell.length_a   1.000
_cell.length_b   1.000
_cell.length_c   1.000
_cell.angle_alpha   90.00
_cell.angle_beta   90.00
_cell.angle_gamma   90.00
#
_symmetry.space_group_name_H-M   'P 1'
#
loop_
_entity.id
_entity.type
_entity.pdbx_description
1 polymer ?
#
loop_
_entity_poly.entity_id
_entity_poly.type
_entity_poly.pdbx_seq_one_letter_code
_entity_poly.pdbx_strand_id
1 'polypeptide(L)'
;MAEGLWTWKKLLKLREKMMQGIEYPVGDGTTFKLWLDPWHPDGLLIQRFPNGPMITGLPMDFELQLVITAGEWSWPSARHMDIREIVSKLPTVHFGAPDSIIWKSSSGMFSTKDAYTLFSSSS
;
A
#
# COMPACT_ATOMS: atom_id res chain seq x y z
N MET A 1 25.38 27.60 -2.45
CA MET A 1 23.99 27.11 -2.64
C MET A 1 23.88 25.62 -3.00
N ALA A 2 24.90 24.78 -2.74
CA ALA A 2 24.86 23.34 -3.09
C ALA A 2 24.40 22.41 -1.95
N GLU A 3 24.48 22.84 -0.69
CA GLU A 3 24.19 22.02 0.50
C GLU A 3 22.75 21.46 0.52
N GLY A 4 21.75 22.28 0.16
CA GLY A 4 20.34 21.87 0.22
C GLY A 4 19.99 20.72 -0.75
N LEU A 5 20.60 20.67 -1.93
CA LEU A 5 20.31 19.65 -2.94
C LEU A 5 20.85 18.25 -2.53
N TRP A 6 21.97 18.21 -1.80
CA TRP A 6 22.54 16.98 -1.27
C TRP A 6 21.72 16.43 -0.11
N THR A 7 21.18 17.31 0.74
CA THR A 7 20.28 16.94 1.83
C THR A 7 18.97 16.35 1.31
N TRP A 8 18.38 16.94 0.27
CA TRP A 8 17.15 16.38 -0.34
C TRP A 8 17.35 15.01 -0.96
N LYS A 9 18.47 14.77 -1.67
CA LYS A 9 18.78 13.43 -2.20
C LYS A 9 18.92 12.38 -1.09
N LYS A 10 19.54 12.75 0.04
CA LYS A 10 19.61 11.87 1.21
C LYS A 10 18.23 11.62 1.82
N LEU A 11 17.39 12.64 1.92
CA LEU A 11 16.02 12.52 2.43
C LEU A 11 15.15 11.60 1.54
N LEU A 12 15.28 11.69 0.22
CA LEU A 12 14.58 10.81 -0.71
C LEU A 12 15.05 9.34 -0.59
N LYS A 13 16.36 9.10 -0.44
CA LYS A 13 16.87 7.75 -0.16
C LYS A 13 16.36 7.20 1.17
N LEU A 14 16.26 8.06 2.19
CA LEU A 14 15.68 7.70 3.49
C LEU A 14 14.18 7.40 3.36
N ARG A 15 13.45 8.14 2.51
CA ARG A 15 12.03 7.89 2.24
C ARG A 15 11.79 6.47 1.77
N GLU A 16 12.52 6.01 0.75
CA GLU A 16 12.37 4.64 0.23
C GLU A 16 12.54 3.57 1.31
N LYS A 17 13.53 3.74 2.20
CA LYS A 17 13.71 2.86 3.36
C LYS A 17 12.58 2.99 4.38
N MET A 18 12.17 4.21 4.73
CA MET A 18 11.08 4.42 5.71
C MET A 18 9.76 3.81 5.25
N MET A 19 9.46 3.86 3.94
CA MET A 19 8.25 3.26 3.38
C MET A 19 8.18 1.74 3.63
N GLN A 20 9.32 1.06 3.82
CA GLN A 20 9.34 -0.37 4.17
C GLN A 20 8.82 -0.63 5.59
N GLY A 21 8.91 0.38 6.46
CA GLY A 21 8.42 0.35 7.84
C GLY A 21 6.99 0.85 8.00
N ILE A 22 6.23 1.02 6.91
CA ILE A 22 4.83 1.44 6.93
C ILE A 22 3.94 0.26 6.51
N GLU A 23 2.80 0.13 7.16
CA GLU A 23 1.71 -0.76 6.79
C GLU A 23 0.46 0.04 6.45
N TYR A 24 -0.37 -0.58 5.62
CA TYR A 24 -1.60 0.00 5.10
C TYR A 24 -2.77 -0.95 5.38
N PRO A 25 -3.17 -1.15 6.65
CA PRO A 25 -4.31 -2.00 6.97
C PRO A 25 -5.58 -1.52 6.26
N VAL A 26 -6.21 -2.44 5.53
CA VAL A 26 -7.46 -2.20 4.82
C VAL A 26 -8.63 -2.36 5.79
N GLY A 27 -9.45 -1.32 5.91
CA GLY A 27 -10.65 -1.29 6.73
C GLY A 27 -11.90 -1.28 5.85
N ASP A 28 -12.67 -0.19 5.90
CA ASP A 28 -13.86 0.01 5.08
C ASP A 28 -13.57 0.28 3.59
N GLY A 29 -12.30 0.52 3.23
CA GLY A 29 -11.86 0.74 1.86
C GLY A 29 -12.24 2.11 1.29
N THR A 30 -12.71 3.05 2.12
CA THR A 30 -13.19 4.36 1.67
C THR A 30 -12.08 5.39 1.45
N THR A 31 -10.86 5.12 1.94
CA THR A 31 -9.75 6.08 1.87
C THR A 31 -8.74 5.68 0.81
N PHE A 32 -8.43 4.38 0.71
CA PHE A 32 -7.42 3.91 -0.23
C PHE A 32 -7.95 3.73 -1.64
N LYS A 33 -7.18 4.22 -2.60
CA LYS A 33 -7.39 3.99 -4.03
C LYS A 33 -6.81 2.65 -4.44
N LEU A 34 -7.65 1.87 -5.10
CA LEU A 34 -7.37 0.50 -5.55
C LEU A 34 -6.03 0.38 -6.28
N TRP A 35 -5.77 1.27 -7.23
CA TRP A 35 -4.62 1.18 -8.13
C TRP A 35 -3.42 2.01 -7.67
N LEU A 36 -3.67 3.08 -6.93
CA LEU A 36 -2.70 4.16 -6.71
C LEU A 36 -2.09 4.14 -5.31
N ASP A 37 -2.71 3.47 -4.35
CA ASP A 37 -2.20 3.39 -2.98
C ASP A 37 -1.56 2.02 -2.68
N PRO A 38 -0.54 1.98 -1.80
CA PRO A 38 0.27 0.79 -1.52
C PRO A 38 -0.36 -0.15 -0.47
N TRP A 39 -1.67 -0.37 -0.52
CA TRP A 39 -2.40 -1.26 0.40
C TRP A 39 -2.12 -2.74 0.15
N HIS A 40 -1.73 -3.10 -1.07
CA HIS A 40 -1.46 -4.48 -1.48
C HIS A 40 0.01 -4.88 -1.21
N PRO A 41 0.31 -6.15 -0.87
CA PRO A 41 1.69 -6.59 -0.62
C PRO A 41 2.67 -6.39 -1.79
N ASP A 42 2.16 -6.36 -3.02
CA ASP A 42 2.96 -6.06 -4.21
C ASP A 42 3.18 -4.53 -4.44
N GLY A 43 2.77 -3.68 -3.51
CA GLY A 43 2.86 -2.23 -3.61
C GLY A 43 1.74 -1.63 -4.46
N LEU A 44 2.08 -0.59 -5.25
CA LEU A 44 1.12 0.08 -6.12
C LEU A 44 0.73 -0.85 -7.27
N LEU A 45 -0.54 -1.29 -7.30
CA LEU A 45 -1.00 -2.20 -8.33
C LEU A 45 -0.83 -1.64 -9.75
N ILE A 46 -0.99 -0.33 -9.95
CA ILE A 46 -0.81 0.29 -11.28
C ILE A 46 0.62 0.12 -11.84
N GLN A 47 1.64 0.05 -10.98
CA GLN A 47 3.03 -0.08 -11.42
C GLN A 47 3.33 -1.51 -11.88
N ARG A 48 2.71 -2.50 -11.24
CA ARG A 48 2.92 -3.93 -11.55
C ARG A 48 1.95 -4.44 -12.61
N PHE A 49 0.71 -3.97 -12.59
CA PHE A 49 -0.38 -4.38 -13.47
C PHE A 49 -0.96 -3.16 -14.20
N PRO A 50 -0.21 -2.54 -15.12
CA PRO A 50 -0.61 -1.29 -15.77
C PRO A 50 -1.92 -1.40 -16.56
N ASN A 51 -2.25 -2.60 -17.04
CA ASN A 51 -3.50 -2.89 -17.75
C ASN A 51 -4.67 -3.27 -16.82
N GLY A 52 -4.43 -3.36 -15.50
CA GLY A 52 -5.43 -3.76 -14.51
C GLY A 52 -6.74 -2.99 -14.59
N PRO A 53 -6.73 -1.64 -14.66
CA PRO A 53 -7.94 -0.84 -14.82
C PRO A 53 -8.76 -1.21 -16.06
N MET A 54 -8.09 -1.42 -17.20
CA MET A 54 -8.74 -1.80 -18.46
C MET A 54 -9.32 -3.22 -18.40
N ILE A 55 -8.58 -4.17 -17.82
CA ILE A 55 -8.98 -5.58 -17.72
C ILE A 55 -10.18 -5.75 -16.79
N THR A 56 -10.19 -5.04 -15.67
CA THR A 56 -11.25 -5.12 -14.66
C THR A 56 -12.44 -4.21 -14.95
N GLY A 57 -12.25 -3.20 -15.79
CA GLY A 57 -13.23 -2.11 -15.98
C GLY A 57 -13.33 -1.16 -14.80
N LEU A 58 -12.40 -1.22 -13.83
CA LEU A 58 -12.39 -0.38 -12.65
C LEU A 58 -11.57 0.90 -12.91
N PRO A 59 -12.15 2.11 -12.71
CA PRO A 59 -11.46 3.39 -12.90
C PRO A 59 -10.14 3.51 -12.10
N MET A 60 -9.26 4.42 -12.52
CA MET A 60 -7.94 4.59 -11.87
C MET A 60 -8.02 5.25 -10.49
N ASP A 61 -8.95 6.18 -10.31
CA ASP A 61 -9.16 6.97 -9.09
C ASP A 61 -10.12 6.31 -8.10
N PHE A 62 -10.42 5.03 -8.32
CA PHE A 62 -11.43 4.24 -7.63
C PHE A 62 -10.97 3.77 -6.25
N GLU A 63 -11.85 3.87 -5.26
CA GLU A 63 -11.61 3.45 -3.87
C GLU A 63 -11.78 1.93 -3.69
N LEU A 64 -11.16 1.37 -2.65
CA LEU A 64 -11.22 -0.06 -2.33
C LEU A 64 -12.62 -0.54 -1.95
N GLN A 65 -13.46 0.33 -1.39
CA GLN A 65 -14.81 -0.02 -0.92
C GLN A 65 -15.68 -0.69 -1.99
N LEU A 66 -15.37 -0.48 -3.28
CA LEU A 66 -16.15 -1.05 -4.38
C LEU A 66 -15.76 -2.49 -4.73
N VAL A 67 -14.61 -2.96 -4.24
CA VAL A 67 -14.21 -4.37 -4.28
C VAL A 67 -14.23 -5.00 -2.88
N ILE A 68 -14.91 -4.35 -1.92
CA ILE A 68 -15.14 -4.86 -0.57
C ILE A 68 -16.65 -4.88 -0.32
N THR A 69 -17.19 -6.01 0.13
CA THR A 69 -18.62 -6.13 0.46
C THR A 69 -18.74 -6.92 1.76
N ALA A 70 -19.39 -6.32 2.76
CA ALA A 70 -19.58 -6.92 4.07
C ALA A 70 -18.27 -7.41 4.75
N GLY A 71 -17.16 -6.70 4.53
CA GLY A 71 -15.86 -7.06 5.10
C GLY A 71 -15.11 -8.15 4.33
N GLU A 72 -15.58 -8.52 3.13
CA GLU A 72 -14.92 -9.50 2.28
C GLU A 72 -14.59 -8.92 0.91
N TRP A 73 -13.55 -9.46 0.28
CA TRP A 73 -13.15 -9.05 -1.07
C TRP A 73 -14.15 -9.55 -2.13
N SER A 74 -14.66 -8.62 -2.93
CA SER A 74 -15.57 -8.84 -4.04
C SER A 74 -14.97 -8.33 -5.36
N TRP A 75 -13.88 -8.95 -5.81
CA TRP A 75 -13.21 -8.57 -7.05
C TRP A 75 -13.98 -9.03 -8.30
N PRO A 76 -13.98 -8.24 -9.39
CA PRO A 76 -14.55 -8.67 -10.66
C PRO A 76 -13.79 -9.89 -11.21
N SER A 77 -14.56 -10.83 -11.81
CA SER A 77 -14.12 -12.11 -12.38
C SER A 77 -12.62 -12.25 -12.67
N ALA A 78 -11.92 -13.05 -11.87
CA ALA A 78 -10.49 -13.35 -11.98
C ALA A 78 -10.13 -14.34 -13.13
N ARG A 79 -10.65 -14.11 -14.33
CA ARG A 79 -10.31 -14.94 -15.52
C ARG A 79 -8.94 -14.60 -16.09
N HIS A 80 -8.52 -13.34 -15.95
CA HIS A 80 -7.22 -12.87 -16.42
C HIS A 80 -6.12 -13.19 -15.39
N MET A 81 -4.95 -13.62 -15.84
CA MET A 81 -3.84 -14.05 -14.97
C MET A 81 -3.40 -12.96 -13.99
N ASP A 82 -3.24 -11.72 -14.47
CA ASP A 82 -2.91 -10.57 -13.62
C ASP A 82 -3.87 -10.40 -12.44
N ILE A 83 -5.17 -10.55 -12.69
CA ILE A 83 -6.20 -10.41 -11.65
C ILE A 83 -6.15 -11.59 -10.68
N ARG A 84 -5.87 -12.81 -11.17
CA ARG A 84 -5.64 -13.97 -10.29
C ARG A 84 -4.45 -13.76 -9.38
N GLU A 85 -3.38 -13.14 -9.87
CA GLU A 85 -2.21 -12.85 -9.06
C GLU A 85 -2.53 -11.82 -7.97
N ILE A 86 -3.25 -10.74 -8.29
CA ILE A 86 -3.71 -9.76 -7.30
C ILE A 86 -4.57 -10.44 -6.24
N VAL A 87 -5.60 -11.18 -6.67
CA VAL A 87 -6.54 -11.85 -5.76
C VAL A 87 -5.84 -12.87 -4.85
N SER A 88 -4.77 -13.51 -5.32
CA SER A 88 -4.04 -14.53 -4.55
C SER A 88 -3.27 -13.99 -3.33
N LYS A 89 -3.07 -12.66 -3.26
CA LYS A 89 -2.27 -12.01 -2.22
C LYS A 89 -3.06 -10.93 -1.45
N LEU A 90 -4.38 -10.94 -1.55
CA LEU A 90 -5.20 -9.94 -0.87
C LEU A 90 -5.00 -10.01 0.66
N PRO A 91 -4.77 -8.86 1.32
CA PRO A 91 -4.65 -8.81 2.78
C PRO A 91 -6.01 -9.05 3.44
N THR A 92 -6.01 -9.26 4.75
CA THR A 92 -7.27 -9.32 5.52
C THR A 92 -7.93 -7.93 5.55
N VAL A 93 -9.26 -7.90 5.40
CA VAL A 93 -10.06 -6.69 5.60
C VAL A 93 -10.46 -6.61 7.07
N HIS A 94 -10.18 -5.48 7.72
CA HIS A 94 -10.53 -5.23 9.11
C HIS A 94 -11.95 -4.66 9.20
N PHE A 95 -12.95 -5.56 9.15
CA PHE A 95 -14.35 -5.16 9.16
C PHE A 95 -14.72 -4.30 10.38
N GLY A 96 -15.42 -3.18 10.12
CA GLY A 96 -15.83 -2.23 11.16
C GLY A 96 -14.74 -1.24 11.59
N ALA A 97 -13.56 -1.27 10.99
CA ALA A 97 -12.51 -0.27 11.17
C ALA A 97 -12.33 0.58 9.89
N PRO A 98 -11.90 1.85 10.01
CA PRO A 98 -11.51 2.64 8.84
C PRO A 98 -10.16 2.15 8.28
N ASP A 99 -9.90 2.47 7.02
CA ASP A 99 -8.55 2.39 6.46
C ASP A 99 -7.54 3.15 7.32
N SER A 100 -6.31 2.64 7.43
CA SER A 100 -5.29 3.28 8.28
C SER A 100 -3.88 3.15 7.71
N ILE A 101 -3.00 4.08 8.11
CA ILE A 101 -1.58 4.05 7.79
C ILE A 101 -0.84 3.97 9.13
N ILE A 102 -0.13 2.87 9.36
CA ILE A 102 0.55 2.61 10.63
C ILE A 102 2.03 2.32 10.40
N TRP A 103 2.83 2.46 11.45
CA TRP A 103 4.21 2.01 11.43
C TRP A 103 4.29 0.54 11.83
N LYS A 104 5.23 -0.19 11.23
CA LYS A 104 5.62 -1.56 11.59
C LYS A 104 6.32 -1.57 12.94
N SER A 105 5.57 -1.32 13.98
CA SER A 105 6.00 -1.31 15.37
C SER A 105 4.94 -1.94 16.25
N SER A 106 5.32 -2.39 17.45
CA SER A 106 4.38 -2.98 18.40
C SER A 106 3.22 -2.04 18.80
N SER A 107 3.39 -0.72 18.65
CA SER A 107 2.37 0.28 18.95
C SER A 107 1.61 0.78 17.73
N GLY A 108 2.03 0.41 16.51
CA GLY A 108 1.53 1.01 15.27
C GLY A 108 1.97 2.47 15.07
N MET A 109 2.69 3.06 16.03
CA MET A 109 3.10 4.46 16.02
C MET A 109 4.57 4.59 15.62
N PHE A 110 4.91 5.75 15.05
CA PHE A 110 6.30 6.10 14.80
C PHE A 110 7.08 6.21 16.10
N SER A 111 8.30 5.68 16.10
CA SER A 111 9.31 6.03 17.08
C SER A 111 10.66 6.24 16.41
N THR A 112 11.47 7.16 16.94
CA THR A 112 12.84 7.38 16.46
C THR A 112 13.70 6.12 16.61
N LYS A 113 13.42 5.30 17.63
CA LYS A 113 14.08 4.01 17.85
C LYS A 113 13.80 3.04 16.71
N ASP A 114 12.53 2.83 16.36
CA ASP A 114 12.14 1.89 15.31
C ASP A 114 12.68 2.32 13.95
N ALA A 115 12.62 3.63 13.66
CA ALA A 115 13.24 4.21 12.48
C ALA A 115 14.74 3.91 12.42
N TYR A 116 15.48 4.14 13.52
CA TYR A 116 16.91 3.83 13.59
C TYR A 116 17.19 2.34 13.39
N THR A 117 16.40 1.46 13.99
CA THR A 117 16.58 0.01 13.83
C THR A 117 16.39 -0.40 12.37
N LEU A 118 15.35 0.09 11.71
CA LEU A 118 15.07 -0.16 10.29
C LEU A 118 16.24 0.28 9.39
N PHE A 119 16.90 1.40 9.72
CA PHE A 119 18.07 1.86 8.97
C PHE A 119 19.32 1.00 9.22
N SER A 120 19.51 0.55 10.47
CA SER A 120 20.69 -0.22 10.88
C SER A 120 20.66 -1.68 10.44
N SER A 121 19.47 -2.27 10.26
CA SER A 121 19.30 -3.68 9.85
C SER A 121 19.55 -3.95 8.36
N SER A 122 19.78 -2.91 7.55
CA SER A 122 20.01 -3.03 6.10
C SER A 122 21.46 -2.75 5.70
N SER A 123 22.42 -2.98 6.60
CA SER A 123 23.87 -2.81 6.38
C SER A 123 24.60 -4.13 6.47
#